data_AF-A0A2M6WRH2-F1
#
_entry.id   AF-A0A2M6WRH2-F1
#
_cell.length_a   1.000
_cell.length_b   1.000
_cell.length_c   1.000
_cell.angle_alpha   90.00
_cell.angle_beta   90.00
_cell.angle_gamma   90.00
#
_symmetry.space_group_name_H-M   'P 1'
#
loop_
_entity.id
_entity.type
_entity.pdbx_description
1 polymer ?
#
loop_
_entity_poly.entity_id
_entity_poly.type
_entity_poly.pdbx_seq_one_letter_code
_entity_poly.pdbx_strand_id
1 'polypeptide(L)'
;MRSISLIELAWELHKAGQSADDIAPKVGKDRTTVFRWFASIRLKGIKKFLKDYKLAKKGRRQKRKTDPVIKARIYAIRERYRHFCGEKIHYWLQKDYGVTILVSTIYRILAKKY
;
A
#
# COMPACT_ATOMS: atom_id res chain seq x y z
N MET A 1 10.48 -5.31 33.14
CA MET A 1 10.21 -6.33 32.10
C MET A 1 10.60 -5.76 30.74
N ARG A 2 11.56 -6.36 30.02
CA ARG A 2 11.83 -5.99 28.62
C ARG A 2 10.76 -6.65 27.76
N SER A 3 9.88 -5.86 27.14
CA SER A 3 8.94 -6.39 26.14
C SER A 3 9.71 -6.80 24.91
N ILE A 4 10.02 -8.09 24.77
CA ILE A 4 10.70 -8.66 23.60
C ILE A 4 9.72 -8.58 22.43
N SER A 5 10.17 -8.08 21.27
CA SER A 5 9.34 -8.07 20.08
C SER A 5 9.10 -9.50 19.59
N LEU A 6 7.94 -9.76 18.99
CA LEU A 6 7.61 -11.07 18.39
C LEU A 6 8.69 -11.58 17.41
N ILE A 7 9.38 -10.66 16.74
CA ILE A 7 10.48 -10.95 15.81
C ILE A 7 11.74 -11.42 16.55
N GLU A 8 12.08 -10.78 17.67
CA GLU A 8 13.23 -11.18 18.50
C GLU A 8 12.99 -12.55 19.12
N LEU A 9 11.79 -12.80 19.66
CA LEU A 9 11.41 -14.11 20.16
C LEU A 9 11.52 -15.20 19.08
N ALA A 10 11.00 -14.92 17.87
CA ALA A 10 11.10 -15.85 16.75
C ALA A 10 12.56 -16.16 16.39
N TRP A 11 13.45 -15.16 16.43
CA TRP A 11 14.86 -15.32 16.11
C TRP A 11 15.63 -16.09 17.19
N GLU A 12 15.33 -15.86 18.46
CA GLU A 12 15.92 -16.63 19.57
C GLU A 12 15.51 -18.11 19.49
N LEU A 13 14.24 -18.41 19.23
CA LEU A 13 13.76 -19.78 19.04
C LEU A 13 14.43 -20.46 17.84
N HIS A 14 14.64 -19.73 16.74
CA HIS A 14 15.35 -20.24 15.58
C HIS A 14 16.82 -20.52 15.88
N LYS A 15 17.50 -19.66 16.66
CA LYS A 15 18.87 -19.93 17.14
C LYS A 15 18.95 -21.14 18.06
N ALA A 16 17.90 -21.41 18.82
CA ALA A 16 17.76 -22.61 19.65
C ALA A 16 17.45 -23.88 18.84
N GLY A 17 17.45 -23.80 17.50
CA GLY A 17 17.30 -24.95 16.61
C GLY A 17 15.85 -25.34 16.28
N GLN A 18 14.85 -24.54 16.69
CA GLN A 18 13.46 -24.83 16.35
C GLN A 18 13.15 -24.48 14.90
N SER A 19 12.30 -25.29 14.27
CA SER A 19 11.89 -25.09 12.88
C SER A 19 10.94 -23.88 12.75
N ALA A 20 10.86 -23.30 11.54
CA ALA A 20 9.93 -22.20 11.28
C ALA A 20 8.46 -22.60 11.47
N ASP A 21 8.14 -23.88 11.26
CA ASP A 21 6.80 -24.44 11.43
C ASP A 21 6.40 -24.54 12.90
N ASP A 22 7.34 -24.86 13.79
CA ASP A 22 7.09 -24.89 15.25
C ASP A 22 7.01 -23.47 15.85
N ILE A 23 7.72 -22.53 15.24
CA ILE A 23 7.78 -21.14 15.71
C ILE A 23 6.52 -20.38 15.30
N ALA A 24 6.08 -20.53 14.04
CA ALA A 24 4.89 -19.87 13.47
C ALA A 24 3.66 -19.81 14.42
N PRO A 25 3.17 -20.93 14.99
CA PRO A 25 2.04 -20.92 15.91
C PRO A 25 2.37 -20.19 17.22
N LYS A 26 3.59 -20.31 17.76
CA LYS A 26 4.01 -19.63 19.00
C LYS A 26 4.02 -18.10 18.85
N VAL A 27 4.32 -17.59 17.66
CA VAL A 27 4.34 -16.15 17.39
C VAL A 27 3.00 -15.63 16.81
N GLY A 28 2.03 -16.52 16.56
CA GLY A 28 0.76 -16.18 15.93
C GLY A 28 0.92 -15.60 14.52
N LYS A 29 1.87 -16.14 13.73
CA LYS A 29 2.15 -15.70 12.36
C LYS A 29 2.21 -16.89 11.41
N ASP A 30 1.89 -16.63 10.15
CA ASP A 30 2.03 -17.62 9.09
C ASP A 30 3.50 -18.04 8.91
N ARG A 31 3.74 -19.34 8.61
CA ARG A 31 5.08 -19.91 8.40
C ARG A 31 5.90 -19.12 7.38
N THR A 32 5.25 -18.64 6.31
CA THR A 32 5.90 -17.89 5.23
C THR A 32 6.41 -16.54 5.72
N THR A 33 5.70 -15.93 6.68
CA THR A 33 6.12 -14.66 7.29
C THR A 33 7.37 -14.87 8.13
N VAL A 34 7.38 -15.91 8.96
CA VAL A 34 8.52 -16.29 9.80
C VAL A 34 9.73 -16.63 8.94
N PHE A 35 9.54 -17.41 7.87
CA PHE A 35 10.59 -17.73 6.91
C PHE A 35 11.19 -16.47 6.25
N ARG A 36 10.35 -15.52 5.83
CA ARG A 36 10.78 -14.24 5.27
C ARG A 36 11.55 -13.40 6.28
N TRP A 37 11.17 -13.44 7.56
CA TRP A 37 11.92 -12.77 8.62
C TRP A 37 13.31 -13.38 8.75
N PHE A 38 13.44 -14.70 8.83
CA PHE A 38 14.75 -15.36 8.95
C PHE A 38 15.64 -15.10 7.75
N ALA A 39 15.11 -15.19 6.53
CA ALA A 39 15.86 -14.85 5.32
C ALA A 39 16.38 -13.40 5.34
N SER A 40 15.53 -12.45 5.79
CA SER A 40 15.89 -11.03 5.87
C SER A 40 16.89 -10.74 7.00
N ILE A 41 16.73 -11.39 8.15
CA ILE A 41 17.62 -11.27 9.30
C ILE A 41 18.99 -11.86 8.97
N ARG A 42 19.06 -12.98 8.25
CA ARG A 42 20.32 -13.58 7.78
C ARG A 42 21.09 -12.64 6.84
N LEU A 43 20.37 -11.90 5.99
CA LEU A 43 20.99 -10.98 5.02
C LEU A 43 21.43 -9.64 5.63
N LYS A 44 20.67 -9.10 6.60
CA LYS A 44 20.86 -7.73 7.11
C LYS A 44 21.32 -7.64 8.57
N GLY A 45 21.19 -8.72 9.32
CA GLY A 45 21.30 -8.75 10.78
C GLY A 45 20.02 -8.28 11.49
N ILE A 46 19.79 -8.78 12.72
CA ILE A 46 18.57 -8.53 13.48
C ILE A 46 18.34 -7.05 13.79
N LYS A 47 19.39 -6.30 14.17
CA LYS A 47 19.29 -4.87 14.50
C LYS A 47 18.78 -4.04 13.32
N LYS A 48 19.34 -4.28 12.12
CA LYS A 48 18.93 -3.58 10.89
C LYS A 48 17.52 -4.00 10.47
N PHE A 49 17.19 -5.28 10.57
CA PHE A 49 15.84 -5.76 10.28
C PHE A 49 14.78 -5.12 11.17
N LEU A 50 15.01 -5.02 12.49
CA LEU A 50 14.07 -4.37 13.41
C LEU A 50 13.88 -2.87 13.09
N LYS A 51 14.97 -2.18 12.75
CA LYS A 51 14.92 -0.77 12.31
C LYS A 51 14.10 -0.63 11.02
N ASP A 52 14.39 -1.44 10.01
CA ASP A 52 13.67 -1.45 8.73
C ASP A 52 12.18 -1.78 8.94
N TYR A 53 11.87 -2.79 9.76
CA TYR A 53 10.51 -3.22 10.07
C TYR A 53 9.71 -2.10 10.76
N LYS A 54 10.31 -1.41 11.73
CA LYS A 54 9.70 -0.25 12.41
C LYS A 54 9.46 0.93 11.45
N LEU A 55 10.29 1.09 10.43
CA LEU A 55 10.19 2.17 9.43
C LEU A 55 9.29 1.82 8.23
N ALA A 56 9.09 0.53 7.93
CA ALA A 56 8.36 0.08 6.74
C ALA A 56 6.92 0.59 6.63
N LYS A 57 6.28 0.93 7.76
CA LYS A 57 4.94 1.53 7.81
C LYS A 57 4.94 3.04 8.11
N LYS A 58 6.12 3.63 8.33
CA LYS A 58 6.32 5.05 8.68
C LYS A 58 6.95 5.87 7.56
N GLY A 59 7.23 5.26 6.41
CA GLY A 59 7.73 5.97 5.23
C GLY A 59 6.72 6.97 4.67
N ARG A 60 7.20 7.97 3.93
CA ARG A 60 6.33 8.90 3.19
C ARG A 60 5.47 8.08 2.22
N ARG A 61 4.15 8.11 2.40
CA ARG A 61 3.22 7.55 1.42
C ARG A 61 3.45 8.26 0.09
N GLN A 62 3.79 7.52 -0.96
CA GLN A 62 3.95 8.12 -2.28
C GLN A 62 2.63 8.81 -2.67
N LYS A 63 2.70 10.11 -2.99
CA LYS A 63 1.53 10.85 -3.46
C LYS A 63 0.98 10.16 -4.70
N ARG A 64 -0.33 9.95 -4.74
CA ARG A 64 -0.98 9.34 -5.92
C ARG A 64 -0.77 10.27 -7.11
N LYS A 65 -0.49 9.72 -8.30
CA LYS A 65 -0.33 10.49 -9.55
C LYS A 65 -1.61 11.23 -9.97
N THR A 66 -2.77 10.82 -9.44
CA THR A 66 -4.07 11.44 -9.73
C THR A 66 -4.81 11.62 -8.41
N ASP A 67 -5.33 12.83 -8.20
CA ASP A 67 -6.14 13.15 -7.03
C ASP A 67 -7.43 12.30 -7.02
N PRO A 68 -7.69 11.53 -5.95
CA PRO A 68 -8.91 10.74 -5.81
C PRO A 68 -10.20 11.55 -5.92
N VAL A 69 -10.20 12.80 -5.46
CA VAL A 69 -11.36 13.69 -5.51
C VAL A 69 -11.70 14.02 -6.95
N ILE A 70 -10.69 14.37 -7.75
CA ILE A 70 -10.89 14.67 -9.17
C ILE A 70 -11.35 13.42 -9.92
N LYS A 71 -10.75 12.25 -9.61
CA LYS A 71 -11.19 10.96 -10.16
C LYS A 71 -12.67 10.70 -9.88
N ALA A 72 -13.12 10.92 -8.65
CA ALA A 72 -14.50 10.75 -8.24
C ALA A 72 -15.44 11.74 -8.96
N ARG A 73 -15.04 13.00 -9.10
CA ARG A 73 -15.80 14.04 -9.82
C ARG A 73 -15.99 13.68 -11.30
N ILE A 74 -14.96 13.18 -11.98
CA ILE A 74 -15.06 12.72 -13.39
C ILE A 74 -16.12 11.61 -13.53
N TYR A 75 -16.13 10.64 -12.61
CA TYR A 75 -17.14 9.59 -12.61
C TYR A 75 -18.54 10.12 -12.32
N ALA A 76 -18.67 11.00 -11.33
CA ALA A 76 -19.96 11.60 -10.99
C ALA A 76 -20.55 12.40 -12.16
N ILE A 77 -19.74 13.19 -12.87
CA ILE A 77 -20.19 13.94 -14.05
C ILE A 77 -20.63 12.98 -15.17
N ARG A 78 -19.88 11.89 -15.42
CA ARG A 78 -20.22 10.94 -16.48
C ARG A 78 -21.52 10.18 -16.21
N GLU A 79 -21.75 9.78 -14.96
CA GLU A 79 -22.99 9.12 -14.53
C GLU A 79 -24.17 10.10 -14.57
N ARG A 80 -23.98 11.34 -14.08
CA ARG A 80 -25.02 12.37 -14.05
C ARG A 80 -25.54 12.74 -15.43
N TYR A 81 -24.67 12.73 -16.46
CA TYR A 81 -24.99 13.27 -17.78
C TYR A 81 -24.90 12.23 -18.92
N ARG A 82 -25.55 11.07 -18.79
CA ARG A 82 -25.72 10.05 -19.86
C ARG A 82 -24.44 9.81 -20.69
N HIS A 83 -23.30 9.57 -20.04
CA HIS A 83 -22.03 9.23 -20.68
C HIS A 83 -21.43 10.29 -21.62
N PHE A 84 -21.43 11.55 -21.21
CA PHE A 84 -20.67 12.60 -21.89
C PHE A 84 -19.23 12.21 -22.27
N CYS A 85 -18.80 12.72 -23.43
CA CYS A 85 -17.44 12.62 -23.92
C CYS A 85 -16.45 13.37 -23.01
N GLY A 86 -15.16 13.08 -23.14
CA GLY A 86 -14.11 13.66 -22.29
C GLY A 86 -14.07 15.19 -22.31
N GLU A 87 -14.40 15.82 -23.45
CA GLU A 87 -14.42 17.28 -23.62
C GLU A 87 -15.56 17.94 -22.84
N LYS A 88 -16.75 17.34 -22.86
CA LYS A 88 -17.88 17.81 -22.05
C LYS A 88 -17.60 17.65 -20.56
N ILE A 89 -17.00 16.52 -20.16
CA ILE A 89 -16.57 16.33 -18.77
C ILE A 89 -15.54 17.39 -18.37
N HIS A 90 -14.58 17.71 -19.25
CA HIS A 90 -13.60 18.77 -19.01
C HIS A 90 -14.27 20.12 -18.74
N TYR A 91 -15.22 20.52 -19.59
CA TYR A 91 -16.00 21.74 -19.41
C TYR A 91 -16.70 21.80 -18.04
N TRP A 92 -17.42 20.73 -17.66
CA TRP A 92 -18.13 20.67 -16.38
C TRP A 92 -17.19 20.60 -15.19
N LEU A 93 -16.02 19.97 -15.32
CA LEU A 93 -15.01 19.92 -14.26
C LEU A 93 -14.43 21.31 -13.96
N GLN A 94 -14.23 22.12 -15.01
CA GLN A 94 -13.80 23.50 -14.88
C GLN A 94 -14.91 24.38 -14.31
N LYS A 95 -16.14 24.23 -14.81
CA LYS A 95 -17.29 25.04 -14.41
C LYS A 95 -17.72 24.81 -12.96
N ASP A 96 -17.88 23.55 -12.55
CA ASP A 96 -18.44 23.20 -11.23
C ASP A 96 -17.38 23.20 -10.12
N TYR A 97 -16.11 22.96 -10.48
CA TYR A 97 -15.04 22.71 -9.51
C TYR A 97 -13.77 23.54 -9.72
N GLY A 98 -13.66 24.34 -10.78
CA GLY A 98 -12.47 25.14 -11.08
C GLY A 98 -11.23 24.30 -11.41
N VAL A 99 -11.41 23.04 -11.83
CA VAL A 99 -10.29 22.11 -12.07
C VAL A 99 -10.05 21.93 -13.56
N THR A 100 -8.84 22.24 -14.02
CA THR A 100 -8.40 22.04 -15.41
C THR A 100 -7.53 20.80 -15.52
N ILE A 101 -7.92 19.84 -16.37
CA ILE A 101 -7.17 18.59 -16.62
C ILE A 101 -7.20 18.27 -18.10
N LEU A 102 -6.07 17.81 -18.64
CA LEU A 102 -6.01 17.35 -20.03
C LEU A 102 -7.09 16.29 -20.32
N VAL A 103 -7.80 16.46 -21.44
CA VAL A 103 -8.84 15.53 -21.89
C VAL A 103 -8.31 14.09 -22.02
N SER A 104 -7.05 13.92 -22.43
CA SER A 104 -6.37 12.60 -22.45
C SER A 104 -6.28 11.95 -21.07
N THR A 105 -6.11 12.74 -20.00
CA THR A 105 -6.12 12.24 -18.63
C THR A 105 -7.52 11.85 -18.16
N ILE A 106 -8.55 12.56 -18.62
CA ILE A 106 -9.95 12.19 -18.37
C ILE A 106 -10.25 10.83 -19.00
N TYR A 107 -9.92 10.63 -20.28
CA TYR A 107 -10.09 9.32 -20.94
C TYR A 107 -9.31 8.20 -20.26
N ARG A 108 -8.06 8.44 -19.85
CA ARG A 108 -7.27 7.48 -19.08
C ARG A 108 -7.90 7.13 -17.73
N ILE A 109 -8.60 8.07 -17.09
CA ILE A 109 -9.34 7.83 -15.83
C ILE A 109 -10.61 7.01 -16.09
N LEU A 110 -11.32 7.31 -17.18
CA LEU A 110 -12.53 6.61 -17.59
C LEU A 110 -12.24 5.15 -17.97
N ALA A 111 -11.20 4.91 -18.76
CA ALA A 111 -10.76 3.57 -19.17
C ALA A 111 -10.34 2.63 -18.01
N LYS A 112 -10.16 3.18 -16.80
CA LYS A 112 -9.89 2.37 -15.59
C LYS A 112 -11.16 1.86 -14.90
N LYS A 113 -12.33 2.38 -15.28
CA LYS A 113 -13.62 2.06 -14.64
C LYS A 113 -14.61 1.44 -15.63
N TYR A 114 -14.60 1.89 -16.89
CA TYR A 114 -15.38 1.36 -18.01
C TYR A 114 -14.39 0.87 -19.06
#